data_AF-A0A2N4YP24-F1
#
_entry.id   AF-A0A2N4YP24-F1
#
_cell.length_a   1.000
_cell.length_b   1.000
_cell.length_c   1.000
_cell.angle_alpha   90.00
_cell.angle_beta   90.00
_cell.angle_gamma   90.00
#
_symmetry.space_group_name_H-M   'P 1'
#
loop_
_entity.id
_entity.type
_entity.pdbx_description
1 polymer ?
#
loop_
_entity_poly.entity_id
_entity_poly.type
_entity_poly.pdbx_seq_one_letter_code
_entity_poly.pdbx_strand_id
1 'polypeptide(L)'
;MAISTPMLVTFIVYIFGMVLIGFIAWRSTKNFDDYILGGRSLGPFVTALSAGASDMSGWLLMGLPGAIFLSGISESWIAIGLTLGAWINWKLVAGRLRVHT
;
A
#
# COMPACT_ATOMS: atom_id res chain seq x y z
N MET A 1 13.05 23.38 15.39
CA MET A 1 12.02 23.05 14.39
C MET A 1 10.71 23.64 14.88
N ALA A 2 10.14 24.63 14.21
CA ALA A 2 8.89 25.26 14.65
C ALA A 2 7.69 24.45 14.13
N ILE A 3 6.80 24.05 15.03
CA ILE A 3 5.55 23.37 14.66
C ILE A 3 4.61 24.43 14.09
N SER A 4 4.19 24.26 12.84
CA SER A 4 3.23 25.18 12.21
C SER A 4 1.79 24.70 12.42
N THR A 5 0.86 25.64 12.61
CA THR A 5 -0.56 25.32 12.76
C THR A 5 -1.11 24.49 11.61
N PRO A 6 -0.79 24.77 10.32
CA PRO A 6 -1.23 23.93 9.21
C PRO A 6 -0.71 22.49 9.32
N MET A 7 0.56 22.30 9.68
CA MET A 7 1.15 20.96 9.85
C MET A 7 0.40 20.16 10.92
N LEU A 8 0.15 20.75 12.08
CA LEU A 8 -0.62 20.11 13.16
C LEU A 8 -2.01 19.69 12.71
N VAL A 9 -2.75 20.60 12.07
CA VAL A 9 -4.11 20.34 11.60
C VAL A 9 -4.12 19.18 10.60
N THR A 10 -3.23 19.20 9.60
CA THR A 10 -3.16 18.14 8.60
C THR A 10 -2.86 16.78 9.23
N PHE A 11 -1.88 16.69 10.15
CA PHE A 11 -1.55 15.43 10.81
C PHE A 11 -2.66 14.92 11.71
N ILE A 12 -3.30 15.78 12.49
CA ILE A 12 -4.39 15.39 13.38
C ILE A 12 -5.57 14.85 12.56
N VAL A 13 -5.97 15.57 11.51
CA VAL A 13 -7.08 15.15 10.64
C VAL A 13 -6.76 13.82 9.96
N TYR A 14 -5.53 13.66 9.45
CA TYR A 14 -5.09 12.41 8.83
C TYR A 14 -5.14 11.24 9.82
N ILE A 15 -4.51 11.37 10.99
CA ILE A 15 -4.46 10.30 12.00
C ILE A 15 -5.89 9.94 12.45
N PHE A 16 -6.71 10.94 12.76
CA PHE A 16 -8.09 10.70 13.19
C PHE A 16 -8.92 10.01 12.10
N GLY A 17 -8.76 10.43 10.84
CA GLY A 17 -9.37 9.77 9.70
C GLY A 17 -8.95 8.31 9.56
N MET A 18 -7.65 8.00 9.67
CA MET A 18 -7.13 6.64 9.60
C MET A 18 -7.67 5.75 10.73
N VAL A 19 -7.72 6.27 11.96
CA VAL A 19 -8.29 5.55 13.12
C VAL A 19 -9.78 5.29 12.91
N LEU A 20 -10.53 6.29 12.42
CA LEU A 20 -11.96 6.15 12.15
C LEU A 20 -12.24 5.08 11.09
N ILE A 21 -11.48 5.07 9.99
CA ILE A 21 -11.59 4.04 8.93
C ILE A 21 -11.32 2.66 9.52
N GLY A 22 -10.25 2.50 10.31
CA GLY A 22 -9.92 1.24 10.98
C GLY A 22 -11.03 0.78 11.93
N PHE A 23 -11.62 1.69 12.70
CA PHE A 23 -12.72 1.39 13.61
C PHE A 23 -14.00 0.94 12.88
N ILE A 24 -14.34 1.60 11.76
CA ILE A 24 -15.48 1.21 10.92
C ILE A 24 -15.23 -0.17 10.31
N ALA A 25 -14.04 -0.42 9.75
CA ALA A 25 -13.68 -1.70 9.17
C ALA A 25 -13.73 -2.83 10.21
N TRP A 26 -13.22 -2.59 11.42
CA TRP A 26 -13.28 -3.55 12.53
C TRP A 26 -14.70 -3.95 12.89
N ARG A 27 -15.66 -3.01 12.90
CA ARG A 27 -17.07 -3.36 13.17
C ARG A 27 -17.68 -4.28 12.12
N SER A 28 -17.18 -4.22 10.88
CA SER A 28 -17.63 -5.05 9.75
C SER A 28 -17.01 -6.45 9.77
N THR A 29 -15.92 -6.68 10.50
CA THR A 29 -15.31 -8.00 10.64
C THR A 29 -16.08 -8.86 11.64
N LYS A 30 -16.72 -9.95 11.17
CA LYS A 30 -17.47 -10.88 12.04
C LYS A 30 -16.84 -12.26 12.16
N ASN A 31 -16.09 -12.67 11.17
CA ASN A 31 -15.45 -13.98 11.12
C ASN A 31 -14.03 -13.90 10.52
N PHE A 32 -13.36 -15.05 10.42
CA PHE A 32 -12.01 -15.13 9.90
C PHE A 32 -11.91 -14.74 8.42
N ASP A 33 -12.89 -15.11 7.59
CA ASP A 33 -12.89 -14.81 6.15
C ASP A 33 -13.03 -13.29 5.89
N ASP A 34 -13.83 -12.61 6.70
CA ASP A 34 -13.95 -11.15 6.69
C ASP A 34 -12.62 -10.49 7.07
N TYR A 35 -11.90 -11.07 8.03
CA TYR A 35 -10.63 -10.54 8.52
C TYR A 35 -9.51 -10.73 7.49
N ILE A 36 -9.41 -11.91 6.88
CA ILE A 36 -8.29 -12.26 6.00
C ILE A 36 -8.52 -11.87 4.53
N LEU A 37 -9.76 -11.90 4.05
CA LEU A 37 -10.10 -11.65 2.64
C LEU A 37 -11.11 -10.52 2.43
N GLY A 38 -11.55 -9.83 3.50
CA GLY A 38 -12.61 -8.83 3.40
C GLY A 38 -13.92 -9.43 2.88
N GLY A 39 -14.17 -10.71 3.17
CA GLY A 39 -15.33 -11.45 2.68
C GLY A 39 -15.36 -11.59 1.15
N ARG A 40 -14.21 -11.42 0.46
CA ARG A 40 -14.09 -11.39 -1.01
C ARG A 40 -15.00 -10.37 -1.71
N SER A 41 -15.45 -9.36 -0.97
CA SER A 41 -16.36 -8.33 -1.44
C SER A 41 -15.63 -7.12 -2.05
N LEU A 42 -14.31 -7.03 -1.84
CA LEU A 42 -13.49 -5.93 -2.32
C LEU A 42 -13.25 -6.06 -3.83
N GLY A 43 -13.64 -5.01 -4.57
CA GLY A 43 -13.44 -4.94 -6.01
C GLY A 43 -11.96 -4.86 -6.41
N PRO A 44 -11.63 -5.21 -7.67
CA PRO A 44 -10.24 -5.33 -8.13
C PRO A 44 -9.43 -4.04 -7.98
N PHE A 45 -10.06 -2.87 -8.13
CA PHE A 45 -9.39 -1.58 -7.98
C PHE A 45 -8.94 -1.31 -6.53
N VAL A 46 -9.83 -1.53 -5.57
CA VAL A 46 -9.53 -1.32 -4.14
C VAL A 46 -8.45 -2.30 -3.69
N THR A 47 -8.54 -3.56 -4.14
CA THR A 47 -7.53 -4.59 -3.86
C THR A 47 -6.16 -4.22 -4.45
N ALA A 48 -6.11 -3.71 -5.69
CA ALA A 48 -4.86 -3.28 -6.31
C ALA A 48 -4.23 -2.06 -5.61
N LEU A 49 -5.05 -1.07 -5.24
CA LEU A 49 -4.58 0.09 -4.48
C LEU A 49 -4.06 -0.32 -3.10
N SER A 50 -4.76 -1.23 -2.41
CA SER A 50 -4.31 -1.74 -1.12
C SER A 50 -3.00 -2.51 -1.24
N ALA A 51 -2.84 -3.33 -2.27
CA ALA A 51 -1.59 -4.05 -2.53
C ALA A 51 -0.44 -3.07 -2.81
N GLY A 52 -0.69 -2.05 -3.64
CA GLY A 52 0.27 -0.99 -3.91
C GLY A 52 0.67 -0.23 -2.64
N ALA A 53 -0.30 0.24 -1.86
CA ALA A 53 -0.04 0.96 -0.61
C ALA A 53 0.79 0.12 0.39
N SER A 54 0.56 -1.19 0.46
CA SER A 54 1.35 -2.10 1.30
C SER A 54 2.80 -2.25 0.83
N ASP A 55 3.05 -2.16 -0.48
CA ASP A 55 4.41 -2.16 -1.06
C ASP A 55 5.14 -0.82 -0.84
N MET A 56 4.38 0.27 -0.65
CA MET A 56 4.91 1.61 -0.42
C MET A 56 5.34 1.83 1.03
N SER A 57 6.59 1.49 1.35
CA SER A 57 7.24 1.90 2.60
C SER A 57 7.96 3.25 2.48
N GLY A 58 8.63 3.68 3.56
CA GLY A 58 9.55 4.84 3.52
C GLY A 58 10.65 4.72 2.46
N TRP A 59 10.89 3.51 1.93
CA TRP A 59 11.73 3.27 0.77
C TRP A 59 11.34 4.11 -0.44
N LEU A 60 10.06 4.21 -0.79
CA LEU A 60 9.64 4.97 -1.97
C LEU A 60 9.67 6.48 -1.73
N LEU A 61 9.45 6.92 -0.49
CA LEU A 61 9.42 8.35 -0.15
C LEU A 61 10.83 8.96 -0.05
N MET A 62 11.80 8.21 0.48
CA MET A 62 13.15 8.73 0.78
C MET A 62 14.26 7.88 0.15
N GLY A 63 14.09 6.55 0.08
CA GLY A 63 15.11 5.64 -0.44
C GLY A 63 15.33 5.78 -1.94
N LEU A 64 14.28 5.59 -2.74
CA LEU A 64 14.36 5.67 -4.20
C LEU A 64 14.77 7.06 -4.71
N PRO A 65 14.21 8.19 -4.20
CA PRO A 65 14.69 9.52 -4.58
C PRO A 65 16.13 9.77 -4.15
N GLY A 66 16.55 9.28 -2.98
CA GLY A 66 17.93 9.38 -2.51
C GLY A 66 18.91 8.61 -3.41
N ALA A 67 18.56 7.39 -3.81
CA ALA A 67 19.35 6.57 -4.73
C ALA A 67 19.47 7.24 -6.11
N ILE A 68 18.36 7.74 -6.66
CA ILE A 68 18.36 8.46 -7.94
C ILE A 68 19.17 9.77 -7.83
N PHE A 69 19.09 10.48 -6.71
CA PHE A 69 19.85 11.71 -6.50
C PHE A 69 21.37 11.45 -6.50
N LEU A 70 21.82 10.32 -5.93
CA LEU A 70 23.23 9.95 -5.86
C LEU A 70 23.77 9.32 -7.14
N SER A 71 23.02 8.37 -7.72
CA SER A 71 23.47 7.53 -8.84
C SER A 71 22.94 8.01 -10.20
N GLY A 72 21.99 8.93 -10.21
CA GLY A 72 21.36 9.46 -11.41
C GLY A 72 20.25 8.57 -11.98
N ILE A 73 19.87 8.84 -13.23
CA ILE A 73 18.72 8.22 -13.88
C ILE A 73 18.87 6.72 -14.15
N SER A 74 20.08 6.16 -14.03
CA SER A 74 20.32 4.72 -14.17
C SER A 74 19.50 3.89 -13.19
N GLU A 75 19.20 4.43 -12.00
CA GLU A 75 18.36 3.78 -11.00
C GLU A 75 16.89 3.66 -11.42
N SER A 76 16.46 4.33 -12.50
CA SER A 76 15.10 4.18 -13.04
C SER A 76 14.78 2.75 -13.48
N TRP A 77 15.81 1.92 -13.70
CA TRP A 77 15.64 0.48 -13.94
C TRP A 77 14.87 -0.23 -12.81
N ILE A 78 14.92 0.28 -11.57
CA ILE A 78 14.15 -0.27 -10.44
C ILE A 78 12.65 -0.22 -10.75
N ALA A 79 12.14 0.87 -11.33
CA ALA A 79 10.73 0.98 -11.68
C ALA A 79 10.31 -0.05 -12.75
N ILE A 80 11.18 -0.28 -13.74
CA ILE A 80 10.96 -1.28 -14.80
C ILE A 80 10.96 -2.69 -14.19
N GLY A 81 11.96 -3.00 -13.35
CA GLY A 81 12.09 -4.29 -12.67
C GLY A 81 10.91 -4.60 -11.75
N LEU A 82 10.46 -3.62 -10.96
CA LEU A 82 9.30 -3.76 -10.07
C LEU A 82 8.02 -3.99 -10.87
N THR A 83 7.80 -3.23 -11.96
CA THR A 83 6.61 -3.38 -12.81
C THR A 83 6.56 -4.77 -13.46
N LEU A 84 7.67 -5.21 -14.06
CA LEU A 84 7.75 -6.53 -14.68
C LEU A 84 7.68 -7.65 -13.64
N GLY A 85 8.37 -7.51 -12.51
CA GLY A 85 8.35 -8.47 -11.41
C GLY A 85 6.96 -8.65 -10.82
N ALA A 86 6.25 -7.56 -10.56
CA ALA A 86 4.86 -7.59 -10.08
C ALA A 86 3.93 -8.26 -11.10
N TRP A 87 4.08 -7.96 -12.40
CA TRP A 87 3.29 -8.59 -13.45
C TRP A 87 3.56 -10.11 -13.56
N ILE A 88 4.82 -10.53 -13.53
CA ILE A 88 5.20 -11.95 -13.56
C ILE A 88 4.67 -12.67 -12.31
N ASN A 89 4.84 -12.08 -11.12
CA ASN A 89 4.32 -12.63 -9.88
C ASN A 89 2.81 -12.84 -9.95
N TRP A 90 2.07 -11.83 -10.42
CA TRP A 90 0.63 -11.93 -10.61
C TRP A 90 0.26 -13.07 -11.57
N LYS A 91 0.94 -13.17 -12.71
CA LYS A 91 0.64 -14.18 -13.73
C LYS A 91 0.92 -15.61 -13.26
N LEU A 92 2.00 -15.82 -12.49
CA LEU A 92 2.45 -17.16 -12.10
C LEU A 92 1.90 -17.63 -10.75
N VAL A 93 1.76 -16.72 -9.79
CA VAL A 93 1.50 -17.05 -8.38
C VAL A 93 0.06 -16.74 -7.98
N ALA A 94 -0.49 -15.60 -8.38
CA ALA A 94 -1.79 -15.13 -7.86
C ALA A 94 -2.93 -16.12 -8.14
N GLY A 95 -2.96 -16.72 -9.34
CA GLY A 95 -3.97 -17.72 -9.70
C GLY A 95 -3.94 -18.98 -8.83
N ARG A 96 -2.74 -19.44 -8.44
CA ARG A 96 -2.57 -20.62 -7.58
C ARG A 96 -2.98 -20.32 -6.14
N LEU A 97 -2.59 -19.16 -5.62
CA LEU A 97 -2.96 -18.73 -4.26
C LEU A 97 -4.48 -18.57 -4.12
N ARG A 98 -5.17 -18.03 -5.12
CA ARG A 98 -6.63 -17.85 -5.11
C ARG A 98 -7.43 -19.14 -5.01
N VAL A 99 -6.86 -20.30 -5.38
CA VAL A 99 -7.55 -21.59 -5.24
C VAL A 99 -7.47 -22.11 -3.80
N HIS A 100 -6.45 -21.69 -3.05
CA HIS A 100 -6.16 -22.17 -1.69
C HIS A 100 -6.62 -21.22 -0.57
N THR A 101 -7.06 -20.01 -0.92
CA THR A 101 -7.67 -19.01 -0.03
C THR A 101 -9.08 -18.72 -0.46
#